data_AF-A0A7J5YSF7-F1
#
_entry.id   AF-A0A7J5YSF7-F1
#
_cell.length_a   1.000
_cell.length_b   1.000
_cell.length_c   1.000
_cell.angle_alpha   90.00
_cell.angle_beta   90.00
_cell.angle_gamma   90.00
#
_symmetry.space_group_name_H-M   'P 1'
#
loop_
_entity.id
_entity.type
_entity.pdbx_description
1 polymer ?
#
loop_
_entity_poly.entity_id
_entity_poly.type
_entity_poly.pdbx_seq_one_letter_code
_entity_poly.pdbx_strand_id
1 'polypeptide(L)'
;MCQKLKYVSPSRPLCSLTKNVPIFVCTMAYPTVPCPLHVFEPRYRLMLRRCMDTGTRKFGMCINDPQKGFVDHGCMLTIRSVHFLPDGRSVVDTIGGKRFRVLTRGMMDGYSTANIEHLGDTRVEDCEELEKLQELHDAVYEQARDWFQNLKIHFHDQILQHFGPMPEREADIQATPNGPACCWWLLAVLPIDPRYQLSVLSMTSLKERLVKIQHILTYLQSIPNN
;
A
#
# COMPACT_ATOMS: atom_id res chain seq x y z
N MET A 1 4.83 -56.56 -12.90
CA MET A 1 5.62 -55.69 -12.00
C MET A 1 6.24 -54.58 -12.86
N CYS A 2 5.51 -53.49 -13.09
CA CYS A 2 6.01 -52.33 -13.85
C CYS A 2 5.91 -51.10 -12.94
N GLN A 3 7.06 -50.62 -12.47
CA GLN A 3 7.15 -49.43 -11.64
C GLN A 3 6.92 -48.17 -12.49
N LYS A 4 6.08 -47.29 -11.96
CA LYS A 4 5.75 -45.96 -12.48
C LYS A 4 7.00 -45.07 -12.42
N LEU A 5 7.48 -44.60 -13.57
CA LEU A 5 8.31 -43.40 -13.63
C LEU A 5 7.38 -42.19 -13.45
N LYS A 6 7.25 -41.73 -12.20
CA LYS A 6 6.71 -40.39 -11.92
C LYS A 6 7.76 -39.38 -12.38
N TYR A 7 7.46 -38.67 -13.46
CA TYR A 7 8.20 -37.47 -13.85
C TYR A 7 8.01 -36.43 -12.74
N VAL A 8 8.98 -36.32 -11.84
CA VAL A 8 9.02 -35.27 -10.82
C VAL A 8 9.43 -34.00 -11.55
N SER A 9 8.45 -33.15 -11.85
CA SER A 9 8.69 -31.79 -12.30
C SER A 9 9.54 -31.07 -11.24
N PRO A 10 10.68 -30.46 -11.61
CA PRO A 10 11.50 -29.75 -10.64
C PRO A 10 10.68 -28.57 -10.11
N SER A 11 10.45 -28.56 -8.80
CA SER A 11 9.92 -27.40 -8.07
C SER A 11 10.73 -26.18 -8.51
N ARG A 12 10.11 -25.28 -9.27
CA ARG A 12 10.69 -23.96 -9.53
C ARG A 12 11.08 -23.39 -8.17
N PRO A 13 12.36 -23.02 -7.94
CA PRO A 13 12.70 -22.32 -6.72
C PRO A 13 11.81 -21.07 -6.69
N LEU A 14 11.18 -20.81 -5.55
CA LEU A 14 10.54 -19.53 -5.23
C LEU A 14 11.63 -18.46 -5.37
N CYS A 15 11.89 -18.00 -6.60
CA CYS A 15 12.77 -16.89 -6.91
C CYS A 15 12.26 -15.76 -6.02
N SER A 16 13.07 -15.42 -5.02
CA SER A 16 12.63 -14.74 -3.80
C SER A 16 11.69 -13.59 -4.14
N LEU A 17 10.50 -13.56 -3.52
CA LEU A 17 9.44 -12.54 -3.72
C LEU A 17 9.90 -11.09 -3.51
N THR A 18 11.18 -10.90 -3.17
CA THR A 18 11.88 -9.65 -2.88
C THR A 18 13.02 -9.33 -3.86
N LYS A 19 13.29 -10.17 -4.87
CA LYS A 19 14.32 -9.90 -5.91
C LYS A 19 13.68 -9.63 -7.26
N ASN A 20 14.23 -8.66 -7.99
CA ASN A 20 13.73 -8.23 -9.31
C ASN A 20 12.21 -7.99 -9.34
N VAL A 21 11.66 -7.47 -8.24
CA VAL A 21 10.24 -7.14 -8.13
C VAL A 21 9.90 -6.09 -9.19
N PRO A 22 8.90 -6.30 -10.04
CA PRO A 22 8.46 -5.31 -11.00
C PRO A 22 7.90 -4.08 -10.27
N ILE A 23 8.34 -2.88 -10.66
CA ILE A 23 7.93 -1.62 -10.05
C ILE A 23 7.10 -0.81 -11.05
N PHE A 24 5.85 -0.55 -10.67
CA PHE A 24 5.00 0.44 -11.31
C PHE A 24 5.31 1.80 -10.70
N VAL A 25 5.80 2.74 -11.51
CA VAL A 25 6.08 4.11 -11.07
C VAL A 25 4.90 5.00 -11.44
N CYS A 26 4.09 5.41 -10.46
CA CYS A 26 2.89 6.22 -10.71
C CYS A 26 2.47 7.06 -9.51
N THR A 27 1.90 6.43 -8.48
CA THR A 27 1.24 7.12 -7.36
C THR A 27 1.59 6.47 -6.01
N MET A 28 1.15 7.11 -4.93
CA MET A 28 1.21 6.52 -3.59
C MET A 28 0.20 5.36 -3.50
N ALA A 29 0.63 4.26 -2.90
CA ALA A 29 -0.23 3.15 -2.54
C ALA A 29 0.01 2.79 -1.07
N TYR A 30 -1.04 2.33 -0.40
CA TYR A 30 -1.02 2.05 1.03
C TYR A 30 -1.51 0.64 1.33
N PRO A 31 -1.01 0.02 2.41
CA PRO A 31 -1.55 -1.25 2.90
C PRO A 31 -3.07 -1.21 3.02
N THR A 32 -3.74 -2.30 2.64
CA THR A 32 -5.21 -2.50 2.72
C THR A 32 -6.07 -1.59 1.85
N VAL A 33 -5.52 -0.52 1.28
CA VAL A 33 -6.26 0.44 0.45
C VAL A 33 -6.36 -0.06 -0.99
N PRO A 34 -7.57 -0.06 -1.60
CA PRO A 34 -7.75 -0.33 -3.02
C PRO A 34 -6.99 0.66 -3.91
N CYS A 35 -6.38 0.17 -4.99
CA CYS A 35 -5.68 1.00 -5.96
C CYS A 35 -6.06 0.53 -7.38
N PRO A 36 -7.21 1.01 -7.91
CA PRO A 36 -7.62 0.72 -9.28
C PRO A 36 -6.71 1.47 -10.26
N LEU A 37 -6.29 0.80 -11.33
CA LEU A 37 -5.34 1.33 -12.31
C LEU A 37 -5.87 1.14 -13.74
N HIS A 38 -5.69 2.17 -14.56
CA HIS A 38 -5.83 2.07 -16.00
C HIS A 38 -4.45 2.03 -16.65
N VAL A 39 -4.08 0.86 -17.17
CA VAL A 39 -2.74 0.61 -17.70
C VAL A 39 -2.77 0.62 -19.22
N PHE A 40 -2.20 1.68 -19.78
CA PHE A 40 -2.15 1.90 -21.22
C PHE A 40 -0.73 1.86 -21.80
N GLU A 41 0.30 2.19 -21.01
CA GLU A 41 1.69 2.16 -21.47
C GLU A 41 2.15 0.73 -21.85
N PRO A 42 2.74 0.51 -23.04
CA PRO A 42 3.16 -0.82 -23.52
C PRO A 42 4.05 -1.60 -22.55
N ARG A 43 5.00 -0.93 -21.88
CA ARG A 43 5.91 -1.55 -20.90
C ARG A 43 5.17 -2.14 -19.70
N TYR A 44 4.14 -1.45 -19.20
CA TYR A 44 3.36 -1.92 -18.04
C TYR A 44 2.31 -2.96 -18.44
N ARG A 45 1.81 -2.92 -19.68
CA ARG A 45 0.99 -4.00 -20.24
C ARG A 45 1.76 -5.33 -20.26
N LEU A 46 3.03 -5.30 -20.71
CA LEU A 46 3.92 -6.46 -20.65
C LEU A 46 4.18 -6.90 -19.20
N MET A 47 4.50 -5.96 -18.31
CA MET A 47 4.73 -6.22 -16.90
C MET A 47 3.54 -6.95 -16.25
N LEU A 48 2.32 -6.46 -16.45
CA LEU A 48 1.10 -7.06 -15.91
C LEU A 48 0.86 -8.46 -16.44
N ARG A 49 1.01 -8.67 -17.75
CA ARG A 49 0.88 -9.99 -18.37
C ARG A 49 1.84 -10.98 -17.71
N ARG A 50 3.10 -10.59 -17.49
CA ARG A 50 4.08 -11.43 -16.76
C ARG A 50 3.70 -11.69 -15.31
N CYS A 51 3.15 -10.70 -14.60
CA CYS A 51 2.67 -10.90 -13.23
C CYS A 51 1.55 -11.95 -13.16
N MET A 52 0.69 -12.00 -14.18
CA MET A 52 -0.38 -12.98 -14.30
C MET A 52 0.14 -14.36 -14.74
N ASP A 53 0.98 -14.42 -15.77
CA ASP A 53 1.51 -15.67 -16.35
C ASP A 53 2.46 -16.42 -15.38
N THR A 54 3.22 -15.69 -14.57
CA THR A 54 4.11 -16.27 -13.55
C THR A 54 3.36 -16.72 -12.28
N GLY A 55 2.10 -16.30 -12.12
CA GLY A 55 1.26 -16.60 -10.96
C GLY A 55 1.57 -15.78 -9.70
N THR A 56 2.52 -14.85 -9.73
CA THR A 56 2.83 -14.00 -8.56
C THR A 56 1.69 -13.03 -8.25
N ARG A 57 1.01 -12.53 -9.29
CA ARG A 57 -0.08 -11.54 -9.23
C ARG A 57 0.24 -10.34 -8.35
N LYS A 58 1.52 -9.93 -8.30
CA LYS A 58 2.02 -8.88 -7.42
C LYS A 58 3.08 -8.03 -8.11
N PHE A 59 3.10 -6.75 -7.78
CA PHE A 59 4.13 -5.79 -8.19
C PHE A 59 4.27 -4.70 -7.12
N GLY A 60 5.39 -3.98 -7.11
CA GLY A 60 5.59 -2.83 -6.22
C GLY A 60 5.09 -1.54 -6.87
N MET A 61 4.50 -0.65 -6.07
CA MET A 61 4.14 0.71 -6.48
C MET A 61 5.04 1.73 -5.76
N CYS A 62 5.60 2.66 -6.52
CA CYS A 62 6.37 3.79 -6.02
C CYS A 62 5.97 5.07 -6.75
N ILE A 63 6.15 6.23 -6.11
CA ILE A 63 6.07 7.51 -6.80
C ILE A 63 7.37 7.81 -7.56
N ASN A 64 7.23 8.61 -8.63
CA ASN A 64 8.35 9.04 -9.46
C ASN A 64 9.33 9.92 -8.67
N ASP A 65 10.62 9.68 -8.87
CA ASP A 65 11.71 10.52 -8.37
C ASP A 65 12.52 10.98 -9.59
N PRO A 66 12.61 12.29 -9.90
CA PRO A 66 13.30 12.78 -11.09
C PRO A 66 14.79 12.41 -11.16
N GLN A 67 15.44 12.14 -10.03
CA GLN A 67 16.87 11.82 -9.97
C GLN A 67 17.12 10.32 -9.96
N LYS A 68 16.29 9.56 -9.23
CA LYS A 68 16.46 8.11 -9.01
C LYS A 68 15.56 7.24 -9.89
N GLY A 69 14.66 7.85 -10.66
CA GLY A 69 13.53 7.21 -11.35
C GLY A 69 12.34 7.00 -10.43
N PHE A 70 12.54 6.44 -9.24
CA PHE A 70 11.50 6.26 -8.22
C PHE A 70 12.07 6.30 -6.80
N VAL A 71 11.22 6.65 -5.85
CA VAL A 71 11.58 6.82 -4.43
C VAL A 71 12.02 5.51 -3.76
N ASP A 72 12.66 5.61 -2.58
CA ASP A 72 13.25 4.47 -1.87
C ASP A 72 12.24 3.58 -1.12
N HIS A 73 10.97 4.00 -1.00
CA HIS A 73 9.93 3.26 -0.29
C HIS A 73 8.66 3.12 -1.14
N GLY A 74 7.93 2.02 -0.94
CA GLY A 74 6.70 1.75 -1.69
C GLY A 74 5.81 0.73 -1.01
N CYS A 75 4.74 0.36 -1.70
CA CYS A 75 3.79 -0.66 -1.25
C CYS A 75 3.65 -1.75 -2.31
N MET A 76 3.69 -3.01 -1.88
CA MET A 76 3.34 -4.14 -2.74
C MET A 76 1.85 -4.12 -3.02
N LEU A 77 1.47 -4.18 -4.29
CA LEU A 77 0.09 -4.34 -4.73
C LEU A 77 -0.17 -5.80 -5.11
N THR A 78 -1.31 -6.33 -4.69
CA THR A 78 -1.83 -7.63 -5.13
C THR A 78 -2.96 -7.41 -6.13
N ILE A 79 -2.84 -8.03 -7.30
CA ILE A 79 -3.85 -7.96 -8.36
C ILE A 79 -5.06 -8.81 -7.96
N ARG A 80 -6.22 -8.17 -7.81
CA ARG A 80 -7.50 -8.85 -7.53
C ARG A 80 -8.16 -9.30 -8.83
N SER A 81 -8.31 -8.39 -9.79
CA SER A 81 -8.85 -8.68 -11.13
C SER A 81 -8.13 -7.87 -12.21
N VAL A 82 -8.21 -8.37 -13.45
CA VAL A 82 -7.69 -7.69 -14.64
C VAL A 82 -8.73 -7.82 -15.74
N HIS A 83 -9.08 -6.70 -16.36
CA HIS A 83 -9.91 -6.65 -17.56
C HIS A 83 -9.07 -6.12 -18.72
N PHE A 84 -8.76 -7.01 -19.67
CA PHE A 84 -8.06 -6.64 -20.89
C PHE A 84 -9.03 -6.06 -21.90
N LEU A 85 -8.69 -4.90 -22.46
CA LEU A 85 -9.48 -4.20 -23.47
C LEU A 85 -9.02 -4.60 -24.89
N PRO A 86 -9.88 -4.48 -25.93
CA PRO A 86 -9.53 -4.88 -27.30
C PRO A 86 -8.33 -4.15 -27.93
N ASP A 87 -8.05 -2.92 -27.49
CA ASP A 87 -6.87 -2.13 -27.89
C ASP A 87 -5.59 -2.53 -27.10
N GLY A 88 -5.74 -3.51 -26.21
CA GLY A 88 -4.73 -4.07 -25.34
C GLY A 88 -4.39 -3.23 -24.12
N ARG A 89 -5.14 -2.15 -23.82
CA ARG A 89 -5.13 -1.51 -22.50
C ARG A 89 -5.72 -2.46 -21.45
N SER A 90 -5.52 -2.15 -20.17
CA SER A 90 -6.06 -2.97 -19.07
C SER A 90 -6.62 -2.10 -17.96
N VAL A 91 -7.79 -2.47 -17.43
CA VAL A 91 -8.27 -1.98 -16.14
C VAL A 91 -7.92 -3.05 -15.11
N VAL A 92 -7.19 -2.65 -14.07
CA VAL A 92 -6.66 -3.55 -13.04
C VAL A 92 -7.17 -3.11 -11.70
N ASP A 93 -7.78 -4.03 -10.97
CA ASP A 93 -8.10 -3.82 -9.56
C ASP A 93 -6.99 -4.42 -8.70
N THR A 94 -6.45 -3.61 -7.79
CA THR A 94 -5.42 -4.05 -6.86
C THR A 94 -5.72 -3.61 -5.44
N ILE A 95 -5.11 -4.30 -4.48
CA ILE A 95 -5.14 -3.92 -3.07
C ILE A 95 -3.71 -3.84 -2.54
N GLY A 96 -3.41 -2.80 -1.76
CA GLY A 96 -2.10 -2.65 -1.15
C GLY A 96 -1.86 -3.65 -0.03
N GLY A 97 -0.60 -4.05 0.10
CA GLY A 97 -0.15 -5.09 1.02
C GLY A 97 1.07 -4.63 1.81
N LYS A 98 2.15 -5.41 1.74
CA LYS A 98 3.38 -5.13 2.49
C LYS A 98 4.06 -3.87 1.98
N ARG A 99 4.46 -3.00 2.91
CA ARG A 99 5.39 -1.91 2.60
C ARG A 99 6.78 -2.47 2.32
N PHE A 100 7.59 -1.71 1.62
CA PHE A 100 8.95 -2.12 1.33
C PHE A 100 9.90 -0.93 1.19
N ARG A 101 11.19 -1.24 1.37
CA ARG A 101 12.33 -0.38 1.07
C ARG A 101 13.11 -0.95 -0.10
N VAL A 102 13.54 -0.09 -1.01
CA VAL A 102 14.34 -0.45 -2.19
C VAL A 102 15.79 -0.65 -1.75
N LEU A 103 16.35 -1.81 -2.07
CA LEU A 103 17.76 -2.14 -1.85
C LEU A 103 18.62 -1.83 -3.08
N THR A 104 18.16 -2.30 -4.25
CA THR A 104 18.84 -2.06 -5.52
C THR A 104 17.80 -1.85 -6.62
N ARG A 105 18.09 -0.99 -7.58
CA ARG A 105 17.23 -0.68 -8.73
C ARG A 105 17.75 -1.40 -9.97
N GLY A 106 16.83 -1.76 -10.86
CA GLY A 106 17.12 -2.37 -12.14
C GLY A 106 16.06 -2.00 -13.18
N MET A 107 16.20 -2.59 -14.36
CA MET A 107 15.26 -2.43 -15.45
C MET A 107 15.12 -3.76 -16.19
N MET A 108 13.92 -4.03 -16.67
CA MET A 108 13.60 -5.19 -17.49
C MET A 108 12.62 -4.76 -18.57
N ASP A 109 13.00 -4.88 -19.83
CA ASP A 109 12.12 -4.60 -20.99
C ASP A 109 11.37 -3.26 -20.90
N GLY A 110 12.07 -2.23 -20.42
CA GLY A 110 11.58 -0.85 -20.32
C GLY A 110 10.80 -0.48 -19.05
N TYR A 111 10.45 -1.44 -18.18
CA TYR A 111 9.88 -1.15 -16.86
C TYR A 111 10.91 -1.32 -15.74
N SER A 112 10.73 -0.58 -14.66
CA SER A 112 11.63 -0.60 -13.49
C SER A 112 11.48 -1.90 -12.71
N THR A 113 12.60 -2.38 -12.16
CA THR A 113 12.62 -3.50 -11.21
C THR A 113 13.38 -3.11 -9.96
N ALA A 114 13.16 -3.80 -8.85
CA ALA A 114 13.91 -3.60 -7.63
C ALA A 114 14.15 -4.89 -6.85
N ASN A 115 15.31 -4.98 -6.20
CA ASN A 115 15.44 -5.81 -5.02
C ASN A 115 14.94 -5.00 -3.84
N ILE A 116 14.10 -5.61 -3.00
CA ILE A 116 13.42 -4.93 -1.91
C ILE A 116 13.64 -5.66 -0.59
N GLU A 117 13.38 -4.95 0.49
CA GLU A 117 13.18 -5.49 1.83
C GLU A 117 11.79 -5.10 2.30
N HIS A 118 11.06 -6.04 2.89
CA HIS A 118 9.75 -5.73 3.46
C HIS A 118 9.91 -4.88 4.72
N LEU A 119 9.10 -3.84 4.82
CA LEU A 119 9.03 -2.97 5.97
C LEU A 119 7.85 -3.40 6.85
N GLY A 120 8.08 -3.46 8.16
CA GLY A 120 7.07 -3.73 9.16
C GLY A 120 7.23 -2.79 10.35
N ASP A 121 6.16 -2.60 11.11
CA ASP A 121 6.20 -1.82 12.34
C ASP A 121 6.94 -2.58 13.45
N THR A 122 7.68 -1.81 14.25
CA THR A 122 8.27 -2.30 15.48
C THR A 122 7.17 -2.53 16.50
N ARG A 123 7.06 -3.75 17.03
CA ARG A 123 6.08 -4.06 18.06
C ARG A 123 6.48 -3.45 19.40
N VAL A 124 5.50 -2.93 20.12
CA VAL A 124 5.61 -2.54 21.53
C VAL A 124 5.27 -3.75 22.39
N GLU A 125 6.24 -4.21 23.18
CA GLU A 125 6.13 -5.39 24.05
C GLU A 125 5.80 -5.02 25.51
N ASP A 126 6.20 -3.83 25.95
CA ASP A 126 5.89 -3.32 27.28
C ASP A 126 4.39 -3.07 27.43
N CYS A 127 3.79 -3.61 28.50
CA CYS A 127 2.34 -3.57 28.69
C CYS A 127 1.82 -2.15 28.94
N GLU A 128 2.55 -1.33 29.70
CA GLU A 128 2.14 0.05 30.01
C GLU A 128 2.25 0.95 28.76
N GLU A 129 3.32 0.82 27.98
CA GLU A 129 3.44 1.55 26.72
C GLU A 129 2.44 1.07 25.66
N LEU A 130 2.08 -0.22 25.66
CA LEU A 130 1.05 -0.74 24.77
C LEU A 130 -0.34 -0.18 25.12
N GLU A 131 -0.66 -0.08 26.42
CA GLU A 131 -1.90 0.54 26.88
C GLU A 131 -1.99 2.00 26.43
N LYS A 132 -0.93 2.80 26.66
CA LYS A 132 -0.86 4.20 26.17
C LYS A 132 -0.96 4.30 24.65
N LEU A 133 -0.37 3.33 23.93
CA LEU A 133 -0.46 3.29 22.47
C LEU A 133 -1.89 2.99 22.00
N GLN A 134 -2.60 2.10 22.70
CA GLN A 134 -4.02 1.82 22.44
C GLN A 134 -4.89 3.04 22.72
N GLU A 135 -4.69 3.73 23.84
CA GLU A 135 -5.39 4.97 24.16
C GLU A 135 -5.17 6.05 23.08
N LEU A 136 -3.92 6.22 22.62
CA LEU A 136 -3.60 7.15 21.54
C LEU A 136 -4.30 6.75 20.23
N HIS A 137 -4.25 5.47 19.87
CA HIS A 137 -4.93 4.96 18.68
C HIS A 137 -6.43 5.25 18.73
N ASP A 138 -7.07 4.96 19.86
CA ASP A 138 -8.49 5.16 20.05
C ASP A 138 -8.86 6.63 19.97
N ALA A 139 -8.09 7.52 20.60
CA ALA A 139 -8.30 8.96 20.49
C ALA A 139 -8.18 9.46 19.03
N VAL A 140 -7.19 8.98 18.28
CA VAL A 140 -7.02 9.32 16.85
C VAL A 140 -8.15 8.76 16.00
N TYR A 141 -8.62 7.55 16.29
CA TYR A 141 -9.73 6.92 15.58
C TYR A 141 -11.03 7.70 15.78
N GLU A 142 -11.35 8.10 17.01
CA GLU A 142 -12.52 8.91 17.32
C GLU A 142 -12.43 10.28 16.63
N GLN A 143 -11.27 10.94 16.70
CA GLN A 143 -11.03 12.21 16.00
C GLN A 143 -11.22 12.08 14.49
N ALA A 144 -10.71 11.00 13.89
CA ALA A 144 -10.83 10.71 12.47
C ALA A 144 -12.30 10.48 12.08
N ARG A 145 -13.05 9.75 12.90
CA ARG A 145 -14.48 9.51 12.69
C ARG A 145 -15.26 10.83 12.72
N ASP A 146 -15.01 11.67 13.72
CA ASP A 146 -15.68 12.95 13.87
C ASP A 146 -15.32 13.89 12.71
N TRP A 147 -14.05 13.92 12.29
CA TRP A 147 -13.65 14.66 11.09
C TRP A 147 -14.41 14.18 9.84
N PHE A 148 -14.45 12.86 9.60
CA PHE A 148 -15.11 12.28 8.44
C PHE A 148 -16.62 12.54 8.40
N GLN A 149 -17.30 12.42 9.55
CA GLN A 149 -18.73 12.69 9.68
C GLN A 149 -19.10 14.16 9.45
N ASN A 150 -18.18 15.09 9.76
CA ASN A 150 -18.39 16.52 9.57
C ASN A 150 -17.93 17.03 8.20
N LEU A 151 -17.46 16.15 7.30
CA LEU A 151 -17.15 16.54 5.92
C LEU A 151 -18.42 16.95 5.16
N LYS A 152 -18.26 17.92 4.25
CA LYS A 152 -19.33 18.27 3.30
C LYS A 152 -19.71 17.03 2.48
N ILE A 153 -21.01 16.82 2.26
CA ILE A 153 -21.58 15.60 1.66
C ILE A 153 -20.88 15.14 0.37
N HIS A 154 -20.51 16.08 -0.51
CA HIS A 154 -19.83 15.76 -1.76
C HIS A 154 -18.45 15.12 -1.57
N PHE A 155 -17.66 15.57 -0.58
CA PHE A 155 -16.37 14.94 -0.25
C PHE A 155 -16.57 13.57 0.38
N HIS A 156 -17.58 13.45 1.24
CA HIS A 156 -17.94 12.19 1.87
C HIS A 156 -18.29 11.11 0.82
N ASP A 157 -19.16 11.44 -0.13
CA ASP A 157 -19.58 10.52 -1.19
C ASP A 157 -18.42 10.14 -2.13
N GLN A 158 -17.56 11.10 -2.46
CA GLN A 158 -16.36 10.84 -3.26
C GLN A 158 -15.41 9.87 -2.57
N ILE A 159 -15.16 10.04 -1.27
CA ILE A 159 -14.31 9.16 -0.48
C ILE A 159 -14.92 7.74 -0.45
N LEU A 160 -16.21 7.63 -0.16
CA LEU A 160 -16.88 6.33 -0.12
C LEU A 160 -16.83 5.61 -1.47
N GLN A 161 -17.03 6.33 -2.57
CA GLN A 161 -16.99 5.74 -3.91
C GLN A 161 -15.60 5.22 -4.28
N HIS A 162 -14.53 5.92 -3.91
CA HIS A 162 -13.16 5.59 -4.34
C HIS A 162 -12.43 4.65 -3.36
N PHE A 163 -12.59 4.86 -2.06
CA PHE A 163 -11.84 4.18 -1.02
C PHE A 163 -12.70 3.26 -0.15
N GLY A 164 -14.03 3.38 -0.24
CA GLY A 164 -14.95 2.69 0.64
C GLY A 164 -15.09 3.38 2.01
N PRO A 165 -15.87 2.78 2.93
CA PRO A 165 -16.03 3.31 4.28
C PRO A 165 -14.72 3.29 5.04
N MET A 166 -14.62 4.14 6.06
CA MET A 166 -13.51 4.08 7.01
C MET A 166 -13.48 2.68 7.67
N PRO A 167 -12.32 2.00 7.71
CA PRO A 167 -12.18 0.70 8.35
C PRO A 167 -12.61 0.73 9.81
N GLU A 168 -13.22 -0.36 10.28
CA GLU A 168 -13.59 -0.51 11.69
C GLU A 168 -12.35 -0.54 12.61
N ARG A 169 -12.58 -0.19 13.87
CA ARG A 169 -11.53 -0.20 14.91
C ARG A 169 -11.06 -1.65 15.14
N GLU A 170 -9.76 -1.88 14.99
CA GLU A 170 -9.14 -3.18 15.24
C GLU A 170 -8.97 -3.43 16.76
N ALA A 171 -9.19 -4.68 17.20
CA ALA A 171 -8.99 -5.07 18.59
C ALA A 171 -7.52 -5.23 18.99
N ASP A 172 -6.67 -5.70 18.07
CA ASP A 172 -5.22 -5.74 18.22
C ASP A 172 -4.58 -4.83 17.16
N ILE A 173 -4.18 -3.63 17.58
CA ILE A 173 -3.56 -2.62 16.72
C ILE A 173 -2.18 -3.03 16.18
N GLN A 174 -1.61 -4.13 16.67
CA GLN A 174 -0.34 -4.71 16.23
C GLN A 174 -0.53 -6.07 15.55
N ALA A 175 -1.76 -6.46 15.19
CA ALA A 175 -2.05 -7.75 14.57
C ALA A 175 -1.32 -7.95 13.24
N THR A 176 -1.13 -6.87 12.48
CA THR A 176 -0.44 -6.88 11.19
C THR A 176 0.89 -6.13 11.27
N PRO A 177 1.88 -6.47 10.42
CA PRO A 177 3.15 -5.74 10.37
C PRO A 177 2.99 -4.31 9.81
N ASN A 178 1.81 -3.90 9.36
CA ASN A 178 1.56 -2.53 8.93
C ASN A 178 0.78 -1.72 9.98
N GLY A 179 0.42 -2.31 11.12
CA GLY A 179 -0.51 -1.70 12.06
C GLY A 179 -1.92 -1.52 11.47
N PRO A 180 -2.75 -0.63 12.05
CA PRO A 180 -4.18 -0.58 11.76
C PRO A 180 -4.53 -0.05 10.37
N ALA A 181 -5.53 -0.65 9.74
CA ALA A 181 -6.02 -0.26 8.41
C ALA A 181 -6.51 1.20 8.36
N CYS A 182 -7.13 1.69 9.44
CA CYS A 182 -7.64 3.07 9.52
C CYS A 182 -6.54 4.12 9.29
N CYS A 183 -5.31 3.87 9.76
CA CYS A 183 -4.17 4.77 9.55
C CYS A 183 -3.88 4.96 8.05
N TRP A 184 -3.92 3.86 7.30
CA TRP A 184 -3.60 3.84 5.88
C TRP A 184 -4.72 4.43 5.02
N TRP A 185 -5.97 4.14 5.40
CA TRP A 185 -7.13 4.77 4.79
C TRP A 185 -7.10 6.28 4.98
N LEU A 186 -6.79 6.78 6.19
CA LEU A 186 -6.67 8.20 6.46
C LEU A 186 -5.59 8.86 5.60
N LEU A 187 -4.40 8.26 5.51
CA LEU A 187 -3.33 8.80 4.65
C LEU A 187 -3.71 8.86 3.16
N ALA A 188 -4.60 7.98 2.70
CA ALA A 188 -5.09 7.95 1.34
C ALA A 188 -6.14 9.04 1.04
N VAL A 189 -6.98 9.39 2.03
CA VAL A 189 -8.09 10.35 1.83
C VAL A 189 -7.75 11.77 2.26
N LEU A 190 -6.78 11.95 3.16
CA LEU A 190 -6.40 13.27 3.66
C LEU A 190 -5.62 14.06 2.59
N PRO A 191 -5.85 15.38 2.45
CA PRO A 191 -5.19 16.23 1.46
C PRO A 191 -3.75 16.56 1.88
N ILE A 192 -2.87 15.57 1.81
CA ILE A 192 -1.47 15.66 2.27
C ILE A 192 -0.53 15.67 1.07
N ASP A 193 0.54 16.47 1.14
CA ASP A 193 1.61 16.46 0.14
C ASP A 193 2.23 15.04 -0.02
N PRO A 194 2.44 14.54 -1.25
CA PRO A 194 2.97 13.19 -1.48
C PRO A 194 4.33 12.91 -0.80
N ARG A 195 5.19 13.92 -0.62
CA ARG A 195 6.47 13.73 0.09
C ARG A 195 6.25 13.50 1.57
N TYR A 196 5.28 14.19 2.16
CA TYR A 196 4.89 13.96 3.55
C TYR A 196 4.22 12.60 3.71
N GLN A 197 3.32 12.22 2.80
CA GLN A 197 2.74 10.87 2.75
C GLN A 197 3.81 9.78 2.69
N LEU A 198 4.84 9.96 1.84
CA LEU A 198 5.97 9.04 1.75
C LEU A 198 6.74 8.94 3.06
N SER A 199 6.96 10.07 3.74
CA SER A 199 7.64 10.08 5.05
C SER A 199 6.88 9.22 6.05
N VAL A 200 5.54 9.31 6.09
CA VAL A 200 4.70 8.51 7.00
C VAL A 200 4.66 7.04 6.57
N LEU A 201 4.58 6.75 5.27
CA LEU A 201 4.64 5.38 4.73
C LEU A 201 5.93 4.66 5.17
N SER A 202 7.05 5.37 5.28
CA SER A 202 8.35 4.81 5.64
C SER A 202 8.57 4.59 7.15
N MET A 203 7.65 5.03 8.01
CA MET A 203 7.79 4.90 9.48
C MET A 203 7.54 3.48 9.96
N THR A 204 8.34 3.03 10.93
CA THR A 204 8.14 1.73 11.61
C THR A 204 7.53 1.88 13.01
N SER A 205 7.42 3.10 13.53
CA SER A 205 6.77 3.38 14.81
C SER A 205 5.29 3.72 14.61
N LEU A 206 4.39 2.87 15.12
CA LEU A 206 2.95 3.15 15.11
C LEU A 206 2.64 4.41 15.93
N LYS A 207 3.31 4.61 17.07
CA LYS A 207 3.15 5.79 17.94
C LYS A 207 3.44 7.08 17.17
N GLU A 208 4.59 7.16 16.51
CA GLU A 208 4.97 8.36 15.74
C GLU A 208 4.01 8.60 14.56
N ARG A 209 3.57 7.54 13.91
CA ARG A 209 2.59 7.62 12.82
C ARG A 209 1.26 8.16 13.31
N LEU A 210 0.75 7.67 14.44
CA LEU A 210 -0.49 8.15 15.05
C LEU A 210 -0.39 9.62 15.46
N VAL A 211 0.71 10.05 16.10
CA VAL A 211 0.94 11.46 16.47
C VAL A 211 0.89 12.37 15.23
N LYS A 212 1.49 11.95 14.12
CA LYS A 212 1.46 12.73 12.87
C LYS A 212 0.07 12.82 12.27
N ILE A 213 -0.68 11.71 12.25
CA ILE A 213 -2.07 11.69 11.79
C ILE A 213 -2.93 12.60 12.68
N GLN A 214 -2.76 12.53 14.01
CA GLN A 214 -3.45 13.40 14.97
C GLN A 214 -3.19 14.88 14.67
N HIS A 215 -1.93 15.28 14.47
CA HIS A 215 -1.61 16.66 14.14
C HIS A 215 -2.24 17.13 12.82
N ILE A 216 -2.30 16.26 11.81
CA ILE A 216 -2.98 16.58 10.54
C ILE A 216 -4.48 16.79 10.78
N LEU A 217 -5.14 15.91 11.52
CA LEU A 217 -6.57 16.01 11.81
C LEU A 217 -6.88 17.28 12.60
N THR A 218 -6.10 17.58 13.65
CA THR A 218 -6.23 18.81 14.43
C THR A 218 -6.08 20.05 13.56
N TYR A 219 -5.09 20.06 12.65
CA TYR A 219 -4.92 21.15 11.71
C TYR A 219 -6.14 21.31 10.79
N LEU A 220 -6.63 20.23 10.19
CA LEU A 220 -7.78 20.28 9.27
C LEU A 220 -9.07 20.72 9.97
N GLN A 221 -9.30 20.28 11.22
CA GLN A 221 -10.45 20.69 12.02
C GLN A 221 -10.38 22.17 12.46
N SER A 222 -9.18 22.76 12.48
CA SER A 222 -8.99 24.19 12.80
C SER A 222 -9.28 25.14 11.63
N ILE A 223 -9.36 24.61 10.39
CA ILE A 223 -9.64 25.42 9.20
C ILE A 223 -11.13 25.82 9.22
N PRO A 224 -11.48 27.11 9.19
CA PRO A 224 -12.87 27.55 9.13
C PRO A 224 -13.55 26.96 7.89
N ASN A 225 -14.76 26.42 8.07
CA ASN A 225 -15.61 25.98 6.98
C ASN A 225 -16.07 27.19 6.15
N ASN A 226 -15.26 27.65 5.21
CA ASN A 226 -15.69 28.56 4.14
C ASN A 226 -16.49 27.81 3.07
#